data_AF-A0A5D0RCE7-F1
#
_entry.id   AF-A0A5D0RCE7-F1
#
_cell.length_a   1.000
_cell.length_b   1.000
_cell.length_c   1.000
_cell.angle_alpha   90.00
_cell.angle_beta   90.00
_cell.angle_gamma   90.00
#
_symmetry.space_group_name_H-M   'P 1'
#
loop_
_entity.id
_entity.type
_entity.pdbx_description
1 polymer ?
#
loop_
_entity_poly.entity_id
_entity_poly.type
_entity_poly.pdbx_seq_one_letter_code
_entity_poly.pdbx_strand_id
1 'polypeptide(L)'
;MKNSILSIAVVALSFLQVQATENKTMLDSTISAENVSAQKIVQVYDWNVTTTKNSYSGTSLDIEHANRMIALVSSGEIILDKKVESYYMMQNEATDNNNRLYFWEVTSSKGYAKGFSSTEYDANHMIKLVASGDIISSKIIISGIIK
;
A
#
# COMPACT_ATOMS: atom_id res chain seq x y z
N MET A 1 -56.61 -29.03 -22.18
CA MET A 1 -55.18 -28.75 -22.41
C MET A 1 -54.76 -27.77 -21.33
N LYS A 2 -53.90 -28.17 -20.39
CA LYS A 2 -53.36 -27.28 -19.35
C LYS A 2 -51.96 -26.87 -19.78
N ASN A 3 -51.76 -25.60 -20.09
CA ASN A 3 -50.46 -25.05 -20.45
C ASN A 3 -49.77 -24.60 -19.15
N SER A 4 -48.80 -25.37 -18.66
CA SER A 4 -47.92 -24.90 -17.57
C SER A 4 -46.75 -24.14 -18.18
N ILE A 5 -46.60 -22.87 -17.81
CA ILE A 5 -45.41 -22.07 -18.12
C ILE A 5 -44.48 -22.19 -16.91
N LEU A 6 -43.32 -22.79 -17.11
CA LEU A 6 -42.25 -22.83 -16.11
C LEU A 6 -41.46 -21.52 -16.20
N SER A 7 -41.58 -20.65 -15.21
CA SER A 7 -40.78 -19.43 -15.11
C SER A 7 -39.65 -19.63 -14.11
N ILE A 8 -38.41 -19.71 -14.59
CA ILE A 8 -37.20 -19.71 -13.75
C ILE A 8 -36.80 -18.25 -13.56
N ALA A 9 -37.03 -17.70 -12.38
CA ALA A 9 -36.50 -16.41 -12.00
C ALA A 9 -35.00 -16.56 -11.73
N VAL A 10 -34.17 -16.04 -12.63
CA VAL A 10 -32.73 -15.92 -12.41
C VAL A 10 -32.52 -14.82 -11.39
N VAL A 11 -32.19 -15.19 -10.15
CA VAL A 11 -31.71 -14.23 -9.15
C VAL A 11 -30.28 -13.87 -9.56
N ALA A 12 -30.11 -12.66 -10.10
CA ALA A 12 -28.78 -12.10 -10.30
C ALA A 12 -28.17 -11.86 -8.92
N LEU A 13 -27.28 -12.76 -8.49
CA LEU A 13 -26.39 -12.51 -7.37
C LEU A 13 -25.38 -11.45 -7.81
N SER A 14 -25.70 -10.18 -7.54
CA SER A 14 -24.69 -9.12 -7.54
C SER A 14 -23.74 -9.41 -6.39
N PHE A 15 -22.56 -9.94 -6.70
CA PHE A 15 -21.45 -10.00 -5.77
C PHE A 15 -21.06 -8.56 -5.42
N LEU A 16 -21.60 -8.04 -4.32
CA LEU A 16 -21.04 -6.88 -3.65
C LEU A 16 -19.65 -7.32 -3.18
N GLN A 17 -18.62 -6.92 -3.94
CA GLN A 17 -17.25 -6.99 -3.46
C GLN A 17 -17.16 -6.01 -2.28
N VAL A 18 -17.36 -6.53 -1.08
CA VAL A 18 -17.00 -5.83 0.17
C VAL A 18 -15.49 -5.64 0.11
N GLN A 19 -15.05 -4.48 -0.38
CA GLN A 19 -13.68 -4.06 -0.11
C GLN A 19 -13.62 -3.80 1.39
N ALA A 20 -12.88 -4.66 2.11
CA ALA A 20 -12.57 -4.44 3.51
C ALA A 20 -11.67 -3.20 3.60
N THR A 21 -12.28 -2.01 3.72
CA THR A 21 -11.55 -0.80 4.06
C THR A 21 -11.13 -0.92 5.52
N GLU A 22 -9.85 -1.23 5.77
CA GLU A 22 -9.29 -0.99 7.10
C GLU A 22 -9.31 0.52 7.36
N ASN A 23 -10.26 0.97 8.20
CA ASN A 23 -10.40 2.36 8.64
C ASN A 23 -9.28 2.74 9.63
N LYS A 24 -8.02 2.57 9.26
CA LYS A 24 -6.89 3.12 10.01
C LYS A 24 -6.56 4.48 9.43
N THR A 25 -6.75 5.53 10.23
CA THR A 25 -6.33 6.89 9.86
C THR A 25 -4.81 6.89 9.65
N MET A 26 -4.38 7.08 8.40
CA MET A 26 -2.96 7.22 8.09
C MET A 26 -2.41 8.48 8.74
N LEU A 27 -1.22 8.37 9.34
CA LEU A 27 -0.50 9.53 9.84
C LEU A 27 -0.13 10.46 8.68
N ASP A 28 -0.64 11.69 8.69
CA ASP A 28 -0.11 12.76 7.84
C ASP A 28 1.29 13.11 8.35
N SER A 29 2.30 12.59 7.66
CA SER A 29 3.70 12.91 7.90
C SER A 29 4.04 14.27 7.29
N THR A 30 3.37 15.34 7.74
CA THR A 30 3.92 16.69 7.60
C THR A 30 5.00 16.82 8.67
N ILE A 31 6.21 16.37 8.33
CA ILE A 31 7.36 16.43 9.23
C ILE A 31 7.62 17.92 9.50
N SER A 32 7.37 18.38 10.74
CA SER A 32 7.84 19.69 11.19
C SER A 32 9.35 19.72 11.01
N ALA A 33 9.78 20.55 10.08
CA ALA A 33 11.17 20.71 9.68
C ALA A 33 11.95 21.47 10.75
N GLU A 34 12.22 20.83 11.89
CA GLU A 34 13.21 21.35 12.85
C GLU A 34 14.10 20.19 13.34
N ASN A 35 15.25 20.08 12.66
CA ASN A 35 16.52 19.49 13.11
C ASN A 35 16.63 17.95 13.23
N VAL A 36 16.85 17.22 12.12
CA VAL A 36 17.82 16.09 12.03
C VAL A 36 18.27 15.87 10.57
N SER A 37 19.58 16.03 10.31
CA SER A 37 20.42 15.44 9.24
C SER A 37 19.74 14.74 8.05
N ALA A 38 19.83 15.29 6.83
CA ALA A 38 19.82 14.67 5.48
C ALA A 38 18.93 13.43 5.14
N GLN A 39 18.04 13.02 6.04
CA GLN A 39 17.30 11.78 5.99
C GLN A 39 15.86 12.10 5.66
N LYS A 40 15.59 12.25 4.36
CA LYS A 40 14.25 12.51 3.85
C LYS A 40 13.45 11.21 3.87
N ILE A 41 12.34 11.18 4.61
CA ILE A 41 11.34 10.12 4.51
C ILE A 41 10.50 10.37 3.26
N VAL A 42 10.24 9.32 2.50
CA VAL A 42 9.35 9.33 1.35
C VAL A 42 8.24 8.30 1.53
N GLN A 43 7.08 8.62 0.96
CA GLN A 43 6.01 7.66 0.78
C GLN A 43 6.16 7.03 -0.60
N VAL A 44 6.22 5.71 -0.65
CA VAL A 44 6.29 4.96 -1.89
C VAL A 44 4.95 4.27 -2.11
N TYR A 45 4.53 4.23 -3.38
CA TYR A 45 3.27 3.65 -3.85
C TYR A 45 3.57 2.41 -4.67
N ASP A 46 3.33 1.24 -4.08
CA ASP A 46 3.28 -0.01 -4.83
C ASP A 46 1.94 -0.09 -5.54
N TRP A 47 1.99 -0.35 -6.84
CA TRP A 47 0.80 -0.52 -7.65
C TRP A 47 0.81 -1.84 -8.39
N ASN A 48 -0.37 -2.41 -8.54
CA ASN A 48 -0.65 -3.58 -9.34
C ASN A 48 -1.96 -3.37 -10.11
N VAL A 49 -1.99 -3.83 -11.35
CA VAL A 49 -3.20 -3.87 -12.17
C VAL A 49 -3.27 -5.21 -12.90
N THR A 50 -4.38 -5.91 -12.76
CA THR A 50 -4.71 -7.11 -13.52
C THR A 50 -5.73 -6.75 -14.58
N THR A 51 -5.44 -7.10 -15.82
CA THR A 51 -6.31 -6.90 -16.97
C THR A 51 -6.80 -8.24 -17.52
N THR A 52 -7.66 -8.18 -18.54
CA THR A 52 -8.05 -9.37 -19.31
C THR A 52 -6.90 -10.09 -20.02
N LYS A 53 -5.72 -9.47 -20.16
CA LYS A 53 -4.58 -10.10 -20.86
C LYS A 53 -3.42 -10.44 -19.93
N ASN A 54 -3.11 -9.58 -18.97
CA ASN A 54 -1.93 -9.77 -18.13
C ASN A 54 -2.06 -9.06 -16.78
N SER A 55 -1.07 -9.25 -15.90
CA SER A 55 -0.90 -8.46 -14.68
C SER A 55 0.39 -7.65 -14.75
N TYR A 56 0.31 -6.41 -14.29
CA TYR A 56 1.42 -5.46 -14.26
C TYR A 56 1.59 -4.93 -12.85
N SER A 57 2.83 -4.66 -12.47
CA SER A 57 3.14 -4.07 -11.18
C SER A 57 4.34 -3.14 -11.26
N GLY A 58 4.39 -2.18 -10.35
CA GLY A 58 5.51 -1.28 -10.22
C GLY A 58 5.42 -0.47 -8.95
N THR A 59 6.31 0.51 -8.85
CA THR A 59 6.49 1.36 -7.68
C THR A 59 6.57 2.81 -8.15
N SER A 60 6.11 3.76 -7.35
CA SER A 60 6.17 5.18 -7.67
C SER A 60 6.32 6.01 -6.40
N LEU A 61 7.00 7.16 -6.49
CA LEU A 61 7.17 8.07 -5.36
C LEU A 61 5.99 9.04 -5.19
N ASP A 62 5.04 8.99 -6.11
CA ASP A 62 3.84 9.81 -6.09
C ASP A 62 2.64 9.02 -6.66
N ILE A 63 1.46 9.26 -6.07
CA ILE A 63 0.22 8.56 -6.44
C ILE A 63 -0.24 8.90 -7.87
N GLU A 64 0.07 10.10 -8.36
CA GLU A 64 -0.29 10.54 -9.70
C GLU A 64 0.49 9.73 -10.75
N HIS A 65 1.79 9.55 -10.53
CA HIS A 65 2.65 8.73 -11.35
C HIS A 65 2.24 7.26 -11.31
N ALA A 66 1.93 6.70 -10.13
CA ALA A 66 1.38 5.35 -10.04
C ALA A 66 0.14 5.19 -10.93
N ASN A 67 -0.81 6.14 -10.84
CA ASN A 67 -2.02 6.13 -11.65
C ASN A 67 -1.74 6.30 -13.16
N ARG A 68 -0.79 7.17 -13.53
CA ARG A 68 -0.36 7.34 -14.93
C ARG A 68 0.24 6.03 -15.48
N MET A 69 1.09 5.36 -14.70
CA MET A 69 1.70 4.10 -15.11
C MET A 69 0.67 2.99 -15.28
N ILE A 70 -0.28 2.87 -14.34
CA ILE A 70 -1.40 1.93 -14.45
C ILE A 70 -2.19 2.17 -15.74
N ALA A 71 -2.58 3.43 -16.01
CA ALA A 71 -3.34 3.77 -17.21
C ALA A 71 -2.56 3.46 -18.50
N LEU A 72 -1.25 3.68 -18.50
CA LEU A 72 -0.37 3.38 -19.63
C LEU A 72 -0.30 1.88 -19.91
N VAL A 73 -0.02 1.05 -18.90
CA VAL A 73 0.19 -0.39 -19.08
C VAL A 73 -1.11 -1.15 -19.34
N SER A 74 -2.25 -0.64 -18.86
CA SER A 74 -3.57 -1.24 -19.10
C SER A 74 -4.28 -0.68 -20.35
N SER A 75 -3.60 0.14 -21.16
CA SER A 75 -4.22 0.82 -22.30
C SER A 75 -4.74 -0.18 -23.33
N GLY A 76 -6.02 -0.05 -23.70
CA GLY A 76 -6.69 -0.96 -24.64
C GLY A 76 -7.08 -2.32 -24.05
N GLU A 77 -7.11 -2.46 -22.73
CA GLU A 77 -7.48 -3.68 -22.01
C GLU A 77 -8.55 -3.39 -20.95
N ILE A 78 -9.35 -4.41 -20.61
CA ILE A 78 -10.33 -4.29 -19.53
C ILE A 78 -9.61 -4.58 -18.21
N ILE A 79 -9.66 -3.64 -17.28
CA ILE A 79 -9.12 -3.80 -15.92
C ILE A 79 -10.07 -4.69 -15.13
N LEU A 80 -9.53 -5.78 -14.58
CA LEU A 80 -10.24 -6.73 -13.71
C LEU A 80 -10.00 -6.42 -12.23
N ASP A 81 -8.77 -6.03 -11.88
CA ASP A 81 -8.39 -5.62 -10.53
C ASP A 81 -7.35 -4.50 -10.58
N LYS A 82 -7.37 -3.63 -9.56
CA LYS A 82 -6.41 -2.54 -9.40
C LYS A 82 -6.16 -2.31 -7.92
N LYS A 83 -4.88 -2.34 -7.54
CA LYS A 83 -4.43 -2.07 -6.18
C LYS A 83 -3.33 -1.02 -6.18
N VAL A 84 -3.44 -0.02 -5.30
CA VAL A 84 -2.35 0.92 -5.00
C VAL A 84 -2.24 0.99 -3.48
N GLU A 85 -1.09 0.58 -2.95
CA GLU A 85 -0.79 0.64 -1.53
C GLU A 85 0.41 1.55 -1.30
N SER A 86 0.41 2.25 -0.17
CA SER A 86 1.52 3.10 0.20
C SER A 86 2.19 2.64 1.49
N TYR A 87 3.47 2.97 1.60
CA TYR A 87 4.30 2.70 2.77
C TYR A 87 5.45 3.72 2.82
N TYR A 88 6.06 3.88 4.00
CA TYR A 88 7.17 4.80 4.20
C TYR A 88 8.53 4.11 4.06
N MET A 89 9.51 4.83 3.50
CA MET A 89 10.90 4.43 3.45
C MET A 89 11.80 5.66 3.55
N MET A 90 13.08 5.42 3.87
CA MET A 90 14.12 6.41 3.69
C MET A 90 14.36 6.65 2.19
N GLN A 91 14.52 7.91 1.76
CA GLN A 91 14.64 8.25 0.34
C GLN A 91 15.80 7.55 -0.36
N ASN A 92 16.94 7.41 0.32
CA ASN A 92 18.13 6.72 -0.19
C ASN A 92 17.94 5.19 -0.31
N GLU A 93 16.97 4.62 0.39
CA GLU A 93 16.63 3.19 0.32
C GLU A 93 15.52 2.91 -0.70
N ALA A 94 14.63 3.87 -0.92
CA ALA A 94 13.42 3.74 -1.72
C ALA A 94 13.65 3.48 -3.22
N THR A 95 14.88 3.65 -3.71
CA THR A 95 15.25 3.44 -5.11
C THR A 95 15.52 1.99 -5.47
N ASP A 96 15.82 1.13 -4.48
CA ASP A 96 16.06 -0.30 -4.69
C ASP A 96 15.09 -1.14 -3.85
N ASN A 97 14.24 -1.91 -4.53
CA ASN A 97 13.28 -2.80 -3.89
C ASN A 97 13.94 -3.89 -3.04
N ASN A 98 15.21 -4.22 -3.28
CA ASN A 98 15.96 -5.16 -2.44
C ASN A 98 16.18 -4.63 -1.02
N ASN A 99 16.01 -3.32 -0.78
CA ASN A 99 16.11 -2.71 0.54
C ASN A 99 14.86 -2.91 1.40
N ARG A 100 13.82 -3.60 0.90
CA ARG A 100 12.58 -3.86 1.64
C ARG A 100 12.70 -5.09 2.53
N LEU A 101 13.70 -5.10 3.40
CA LEU A 101 14.06 -6.29 4.19
C LEU A 101 13.30 -6.38 5.51
N TYR A 102 13.01 -5.24 6.14
CA TYR A 102 12.30 -5.18 7.41
C TYR A 102 11.00 -4.41 7.20
N PHE A 103 9.88 -5.11 7.22
CA PHE A 103 8.56 -4.48 7.30
C PHE A 103 8.34 -3.99 8.72
N TRP A 104 7.83 -2.79 8.88
CA TRP A 104 7.44 -2.26 10.18
C TRP A 104 6.06 -1.61 10.12
N GLU A 105 5.37 -1.67 11.25
CA GLU A 105 4.11 -0.98 11.47
C GLU A 105 4.11 -0.36 12.87
N VAL A 106 3.50 0.82 12.99
CA VAL A 106 3.33 1.53 14.25
C VAL A 106 1.92 2.10 14.33
N THR A 107 1.31 1.91 15.49
CA THR A 107 0.07 2.58 15.89
C THR A 107 0.41 3.53 17.03
N SER A 108 0.13 4.81 16.84
CA SER A 108 0.22 5.84 17.88
C SER A 108 -1.17 6.34 18.26
N SER A 109 -1.24 7.15 19.31
CA SER A 109 -2.45 7.89 19.69
C SER A 109 -3.03 8.78 18.58
N LYS A 110 -2.25 9.09 17.53
CA LYS A 110 -2.65 9.97 16.43
C LYS A 110 -2.88 9.25 15.10
N GLY A 111 -2.59 7.95 15.01
CA GLY A 111 -2.87 7.19 13.80
C GLY A 111 -1.94 6.01 13.59
N TYR A 112 -1.86 5.58 12.34
CA TYR A 112 -1.15 4.38 11.94
C TYR A 112 -0.19 4.68 10.79
N ALA A 113 0.97 4.02 10.82
CA ALA A 113 1.92 4.05 9.72
C ALA A 113 2.55 2.67 9.54
N LYS A 114 2.93 2.38 8.29
CA LYS A 114 3.68 1.19 7.91
C LYS A 114 4.77 1.55 6.91
N GLY A 115 5.81 0.75 6.87
CA GLY A 115 6.96 1.02 6.03
C GLY A 115 7.89 -0.16 5.87
N PHE A 116 8.96 0.10 5.14
CA PHE A 116 10.08 -0.82 5.00
C PHE A 116 11.38 -0.11 5.36
N SER A 117 12.38 -0.91 5.74
CA SER A 117 13.74 -0.46 5.97
C SER A 117 14.74 -1.55 5.58
N SER A 118 15.96 -1.14 5.25
CA SER A 118 17.03 -2.08 4.87
C SER A 118 17.62 -2.83 6.06
N THR A 119 17.59 -2.22 7.25
CA THR A 119 18.06 -2.84 8.50
C THR A 119 17.03 -2.78 9.63
N GLU A 120 17.17 -3.64 10.63
CA GLU A 120 16.34 -3.57 11.85
C GLU A 120 16.56 -2.26 12.62
N TYR A 121 17.78 -1.74 12.60
CA TYR A 121 18.13 -0.45 13.20
C TYR A 121 17.33 0.68 12.53
N ASP A 122 17.31 0.70 11.19
CA ASP A 122 16.57 1.70 10.43
C ASP A 122 15.05 1.55 10.62
N ALA A 123 14.54 0.32 10.73
CA ALA A 123 13.11 0.09 11.03
C ALA A 123 12.72 0.68 12.40
N ASN A 124 13.54 0.45 13.43
CA ASN A 124 13.34 1.07 14.75
C ASN A 124 13.46 2.59 14.70
N HIS A 125 14.38 3.12 13.89
CA HIS A 125 14.54 4.56 13.70
C HIS A 125 13.31 5.17 13.02
N MET A 126 12.83 4.55 11.95
CA MET A 126 11.65 4.96 11.19
C MET A 126 10.38 4.97 12.04
N ILE A 127 10.17 3.95 12.88
CA ILE A 127 9.04 3.92 13.83
C ILE A 127 9.05 5.17 14.73
N LYS A 128 10.23 5.56 15.25
CA LYS A 128 10.36 6.75 16.11
C LYS A 128 10.14 8.06 15.35
N LEU A 129 10.59 8.13 14.09
CA LEU A 129 10.44 9.33 13.26
C LEU A 129 8.99 9.53 12.79
N VAL A 130 8.29 8.46 12.44
CA VAL A 130 6.94 8.52 11.85
C VAL A 130 5.85 8.50 12.93
N ALA A 131 6.11 7.95 14.11
CA ALA A 131 5.15 8.01 15.21
C ALA A 131 4.92 9.46 15.66
N SER A 132 3.78 10.03 15.29
CA SER A 132 3.30 11.27 15.89
C SER A 132 2.57 10.94 17.19
N GLY A 133 3.07 11.44 18.33
CA GLY A 133 2.50 11.18 19.65
C GLY A 133 2.91 9.83 20.26
N ASP A 134 2.26 9.46 21.37
CA ASP A 134 2.62 8.26 22.12
C ASP A 134 2.38 6.98 21.31
N ILE A 135 3.41 6.14 21.23
CA ILE A 135 3.35 4.82 20.58
C ILE A 135 2.51 3.88 21.45
N ILE A 136 1.42 3.36 20.89
CA ILE A 136 0.55 2.37 21.52
C ILE A 136 1.09 0.97 21.25
N SER A 137 1.51 0.70 20.01
CA SER A 137 2.08 -0.58 19.61
C SER A 137 2.97 -0.42 18.38
N SER A 138 4.04 -1.22 18.32
CA SER A 138 4.87 -1.36 17.13
C SER A 138 5.21 -2.81 16.86
N LYS A 139 5.50 -3.13 15.59
CA LYS A 139 5.96 -4.45 15.16
C LYS A 139 6.98 -4.29 14.04
N ILE A 140 7.99 -5.15 14.05
CA ILE A 140 8.95 -5.33 12.97
C ILE A 140 8.92 -6.79 12.54
N ILE A 141 8.84 -7.03 11.24
CA ILE A 141 8.81 -8.36 10.61
C ILE A 141 9.89 -8.40 9.54
N ILE A 142 10.72 -9.45 9.54
CA ILE A 142 11.64 -9.72 8.44
C ILE A 142 10.80 -10.10 7.21
N SER A 143 10.86 -9.28 6.16
CA SER A 143 10.06 -9.42 4.95
C SER A 143 10.86 -9.89 3.74
N GLY A 144 12.20 -9.88 3.80
CA GLY A 144 13.09 -10.28 2.72
C GLY A 144 14.18 -11.24 3.18
N ILE A 145 14.97 -11.74 2.23
CA ILE A 145 16.15 -12.57 2.53
C ILE A 145 17.26 -11.64 3.02
N ILE A 146 17.61 -11.73 4.31
CA ILE A 146 18.78 -11.07 4.88
C ILE A 146 20.01 -11.83 4.38
N LYS A 147 20.89 -11.15 3.65
CA LYS A 147 22.15 -11.73 3.14
C LYS A 147 23.26 -11.63 4.16
#